data_AF-A0A9D9RYW1-F1
#
_entry.id   AF-A0A9D9RYW1-F1
#
_cell.length_a   1.000
_cell.length_b   1.000
_cell.length_c   1.000
_cell.angle_alpha   90.00
_cell.angle_beta   90.00
_cell.angle_gamma   90.00
#
_symmetry.space_group_name_H-M   'P 1'
#
loop_
_entity.id
_entity.type
_entity.pdbx_description
1 polymer ?
#
loop_
_entity_poly.entity_id
_entity_poly.type
_entity_poly.pdbx_seq_one_letter_code
_entity_poly.pdbx_strand_id
1 'polypeptide(L)'
;MQQEHFIPGKDASLEHAISSMQAKLAARGFDIEECSWLNPVDNVWSVHVRNRACHLMFTNGKGATKLAAHASALGEYFERLSCNYFWNHYYLGETIANRAFTHYPRERWFPLPNDGTDWPAELLTPELQAFYNPEGNITADVLVDMNSGNEDRGICAIPYIRQRDGAEVFFPVNIISNLYVSNGMSAGNSQAEARAQALSEILERHVKFKVIAEGLCLPDVPDEVVGRYPSIDAGIKGLRDAGFGILVKDASLGGLYPVLCVTMLNPKDQGVFASFGAHPRFEIALERALTELLQGRALEALDGFPPPGFDLDEIASAPNIEIHFVDSSGIVSWEFLGEEADYEFVDWNFNDLESGKTADDYAWLAERIHADGHDIYVAEFDHLGVYACRILVPGMSEIYPIDDLEWENNSNGNVVRADILRLAELNDE
;
A
#
# COMPACT_ATOMS: atom_id res chain seq x y z
N MET A 1 -20.33 30.88 7.42
CA MET A 1 -20.06 29.45 7.70
C MET A 1 -19.60 28.85 6.39
N GLN A 2 -18.43 28.23 6.37
CA GLN A 2 -17.97 27.47 5.21
C GLN A 2 -18.85 26.21 5.14
N GLN A 3 -19.25 25.81 3.92
CA GLN A 3 -19.99 24.55 3.74
C GLN A 3 -19.04 23.39 4.06
N GLU A 4 -19.52 22.41 4.82
CA GLU A 4 -18.74 21.23 5.20
C GLU A 4 -19.37 19.97 4.60
N HIS A 5 -18.53 19.13 3.98
CA HIS A 5 -18.94 17.84 3.44
C HIS A 5 -18.30 16.70 4.23
N PHE A 6 -19.12 15.78 4.70
CA PHE A 6 -18.72 14.54 5.38
C PHE A 6 -18.99 13.36 4.46
N ILE A 7 -18.05 12.43 4.38
CA ILE A 7 -18.20 11.19 3.63
C ILE A 7 -18.05 10.00 4.58
N PRO A 8 -18.71 8.86 4.29
CA PRO A 8 -18.57 7.65 5.10
C PRO A 8 -17.12 7.23 5.29
N GLY A 9 -16.80 6.71 6.48
CA GLY A 9 -15.45 6.25 6.83
C GLY A 9 -14.43 7.36 7.10
N LYS A 10 -14.86 8.63 7.24
CA LYS A 10 -14.00 9.77 7.58
C LYS A 10 -14.46 10.50 8.84
N ASP A 11 -13.51 10.84 9.70
CA ASP A 11 -13.77 11.46 11.01
C ASP A 11 -13.76 13.00 10.98
N ALA A 12 -13.57 13.61 9.81
CA ALA A 12 -13.62 15.07 9.62
C ALA A 12 -14.22 15.45 8.26
N SER A 13 -14.66 16.71 8.14
CA SER A 13 -15.10 17.25 6.86
C SER A 13 -13.94 17.35 5.87
N LEU A 14 -14.23 17.21 4.58
CA LEU A 14 -13.21 17.30 3.51
C LEU A 14 -12.51 18.67 3.52
N GLU A 15 -13.27 19.76 3.71
CA GLU A 15 -12.73 21.11 3.78
C GLU A 15 -11.79 21.29 4.99
N HIS A 16 -12.17 20.75 6.15
CA HIS A 16 -11.31 20.79 7.32
C HIS A 16 -10.02 20.00 7.09
N ALA A 17 -10.13 18.77 6.58
CA ALA A 17 -8.98 17.91 6.32
C ALA A 17 -7.98 18.58 5.36
N ILE A 18 -8.47 19.09 4.21
CA ILE A 18 -7.65 19.79 3.21
C ILE A 18 -6.96 21.01 3.82
N SER A 19 -7.73 21.92 4.42
CA SER A 19 -7.19 23.17 4.96
C SER A 19 -6.18 22.93 6.09
N SER A 20 -6.45 21.96 6.97
CA SER A 20 -5.57 21.53 8.06
C SER A 20 -4.26 20.96 7.53
N MET A 21 -4.32 20.04 6.55
CA MET A 21 -3.15 19.41 5.95
C MET A 21 -2.29 20.42 5.17
N GLN A 22 -2.90 21.26 4.33
CA GLN A 22 -2.18 22.30 3.59
C GLN A 22 -1.46 23.28 4.53
N ALA A 23 -2.13 23.74 5.60
CA ALA A 23 -1.52 24.63 6.59
C ALA A 23 -0.32 23.97 7.29
N LYS A 24 -0.43 22.69 7.65
CA LYS A 24 0.66 21.93 8.30
C LYS A 24 1.85 21.67 7.39
N LEU A 25 1.63 21.45 6.10
CA LEU A 25 2.69 21.32 5.09
C LEU A 25 3.40 22.66 4.86
N ALA A 26 2.63 23.73 4.65
CA ALA A 26 3.17 25.08 4.48
C ALA A 26 3.98 25.56 5.69
N ALA A 27 3.51 25.28 6.91
CA ALA A 27 4.24 25.60 8.15
C ALA A 27 5.59 24.89 8.27
N ARG A 28 5.80 23.80 7.52
CA ARG A 28 7.05 23.02 7.45
C ARG A 28 7.89 23.35 6.20
N GLY A 29 7.46 24.32 5.40
CA GLY A 29 8.16 24.72 4.19
C GLY A 29 7.92 23.84 2.96
N PHE A 30 6.91 22.97 3.00
CA PHE A 30 6.46 22.25 1.80
C PHE A 30 5.52 23.14 1.00
N ASP A 31 5.94 23.48 -0.23
CA ASP A 31 5.14 24.25 -1.19
C ASP A 31 4.51 23.27 -2.19
N ILE A 32 3.30 22.81 -1.86
CA ILE A 32 2.59 21.80 -2.64
C ILE A 32 1.81 22.47 -3.77
N GLU A 33 2.00 21.97 -4.99
CA GLU A 33 1.23 22.35 -6.15
C GLU A 33 0.35 21.20 -6.68
N GLU A 34 -0.88 21.54 -7.06
CA GLU A 34 -1.77 20.69 -7.83
C GLU A 34 -1.36 20.75 -9.31
N CYS A 35 -0.88 19.64 -9.87
CA CYS A 35 -0.30 19.60 -11.21
C CYS A 35 -1.34 19.26 -12.28
N SER A 36 -2.16 18.24 -12.03
CA SER A 36 -3.15 17.74 -12.98
C SER A 36 -4.36 17.22 -12.23
N TRP A 37 -5.52 17.42 -12.85
CA TRP A 37 -6.82 16.96 -12.36
C TRP A 37 -7.49 16.16 -13.47
N LEU A 38 -8.09 15.03 -13.12
CA LEU A 38 -8.88 14.20 -14.02
C LEU A 38 -10.25 13.92 -13.42
N ASN A 39 -11.24 13.85 -14.31
CA ASN A 39 -12.60 13.38 -14.04
C ASN A 39 -13.11 12.63 -15.28
N PRO A 40 -12.56 11.43 -15.57
CA PRO A 40 -12.79 10.72 -16.83
C PRO A 40 -14.23 10.21 -16.98
N VAL A 41 -14.91 9.91 -15.87
CA VAL A 41 -16.34 9.57 -15.81
C VAL A 41 -16.98 10.25 -14.60
N ASP A 42 -18.31 10.24 -14.55
CA ASP A 42 -19.06 10.84 -13.43
C ASP A 42 -18.62 10.24 -12.09
N ASN A 43 -18.42 11.11 -11.11
CA ASN A 43 -18.05 10.76 -9.74
C ASN A 43 -16.76 9.94 -9.62
N VAL A 44 -15.79 10.12 -10.52
CA VAL A 44 -14.45 9.53 -10.37
C VAL A 44 -13.40 10.61 -10.62
N TRP A 45 -12.82 11.13 -9.55
CA TRP A 45 -11.82 12.19 -9.61
C TRP A 45 -10.44 11.66 -9.23
N SER A 46 -9.40 12.21 -9.87
CA SER A 46 -8.03 12.08 -9.38
C SER A 46 -7.24 13.38 -9.51
N VAL A 47 -6.20 13.53 -8.70
CA VAL A 47 -5.28 14.67 -8.71
C VAL A 47 -3.85 14.23 -8.46
N HIS A 48 -2.91 14.82 -9.20
CA HIS A 48 -1.48 14.71 -8.91
C HIS A 48 -1.02 15.97 -8.17
N VAL A 49 -0.38 15.78 -7.01
CA VAL A 49 0.22 16.88 -6.23
C VAL A 49 1.71 16.63 -6.04
N ARG A 50 2.52 17.68 -5.99
CA ARG A 50 3.95 17.57 -5.70
C ARG A 50 4.51 18.78 -4.97
N ASN A 51 5.66 18.63 -4.35
CA ASN A 51 6.42 19.77 -3.81
C ASN A 51 7.17 20.51 -4.93
N ARG A 52 6.95 21.82 -5.08
CA ARG A 52 7.64 22.67 -6.06
C ARG A 52 9.16 22.65 -5.91
N ALA A 53 9.65 22.56 -4.68
CA ALA A 53 11.09 22.58 -4.41
C ALA A 53 11.77 21.22 -4.69
N CYS A 54 10.99 20.13 -4.74
CA CYS A 54 11.51 18.78 -4.98
C CYS A 54 10.44 17.94 -5.69
N HIS A 55 10.53 17.88 -7.03
CA HIS A 55 9.53 17.17 -7.85
C HIS A 55 9.51 15.65 -7.63
N LEU A 56 10.51 15.08 -6.96
CA LEU A 56 10.52 13.66 -6.55
C LEU A 56 9.51 13.38 -5.44
N MET A 57 9.03 14.41 -4.73
CA MET A 57 8.06 14.27 -3.65
C MET A 57 6.66 14.60 -4.17
N PHE A 58 5.97 13.58 -4.65
CA PHE A 58 4.62 13.67 -5.20
C PHE A 58 3.72 12.53 -4.71
N THR A 59 2.42 12.78 -4.72
CA THR A 59 1.40 11.77 -4.42
C THR A 59 0.22 11.94 -5.35
N ASN A 60 -0.62 10.91 -5.42
CA ASN A 60 -1.85 10.96 -6.18
C ASN A 60 -3.03 10.81 -5.23
N GLY A 61 -4.11 11.54 -5.51
CA GLY A 61 -5.37 11.40 -4.79
C GLY A 61 -6.46 10.87 -5.69
N LYS A 62 -7.40 10.15 -5.10
CA LYS A 62 -8.59 9.61 -5.77
C LYS A 62 -9.83 9.77 -4.90
N GLY A 63 -11.00 9.85 -5.52
CA GLY A 63 -12.27 9.83 -4.78
C GLY A 63 -13.49 10.24 -5.62
N ALA A 64 -14.68 10.08 -5.05
CA ALA A 64 -15.93 10.36 -5.78
C ALA A 64 -16.18 11.85 -6.09
N THR A 65 -15.46 12.75 -5.44
CA THR A 65 -15.55 14.20 -5.68
C THR A 65 -14.17 14.83 -5.78
N LYS A 66 -14.11 16.02 -6.38
CA LYS A 66 -12.87 16.81 -6.44
C LYS A 66 -12.27 17.04 -5.04
N LEU A 67 -13.10 17.32 -4.03
CA LEU A 67 -12.65 17.52 -2.65
C LEU A 67 -12.11 16.21 -2.04
N ALA A 68 -12.79 15.09 -2.26
CA ALA A 68 -12.34 13.79 -1.76
C ALA A 68 -10.97 13.40 -2.37
N ALA A 69 -10.79 13.59 -3.68
CA ALA A 69 -9.50 13.37 -4.33
C ALA A 69 -8.40 14.30 -3.79
N HIS A 70 -8.70 15.58 -3.52
CA HIS A 70 -7.73 16.48 -2.89
C HIS A 70 -7.31 16.01 -1.49
N ALA A 71 -8.30 15.69 -0.64
CA ALA A 71 -8.04 15.21 0.71
C ALA A 71 -7.22 13.91 0.69
N SER A 72 -7.53 13.00 -0.24
CA SER A 72 -6.77 11.76 -0.48
C SER A 72 -5.32 12.05 -0.86
N ALA A 73 -5.05 12.95 -1.81
CA ALA A 73 -3.68 13.28 -2.24
C ALA A 73 -2.83 13.84 -1.10
N LEU A 74 -3.41 14.74 -0.30
CA LEU A 74 -2.75 15.34 0.86
C LEU A 74 -2.56 14.34 2.00
N GLY A 75 -3.53 13.46 2.22
CA GLY A 75 -3.44 12.36 3.18
C GLY A 75 -2.28 11.42 2.82
N GLU A 76 -2.22 10.96 1.56
CA GLU A 76 -1.11 10.16 1.05
C GLU A 76 0.22 10.92 1.19
N TYR A 77 0.24 12.24 0.99
CA TYR A 77 1.46 13.03 1.19
C TYR A 77 1.98 12.95 2.64
N PHE A 78 1.07 13.08 3.63
CA PHE A 78 1.43 12.93 5.04
C PHE A 78 1.83 11.50 5.40
N GLU A 79 1.18 10.51 4.80
CA GLU A 79 1.53 9.09 4.94
C GLU A 79 2.97 8.85 4.47
N ARG A 80 3.29 9.19 3.23
CA ARG A 80 4.63 8.98 2.65
C ARG A 80 5.70 9.79 3.37
N LEU A 81 5.37 11.02 3.80
CA LEU A 81 6.29 11.87 4.53
C LEU A 81 6.55 11.36 5.96
N SER A 82 5.52 10.88 6.66
CA SER A 82 5.64 10.37 8.03
C SER A 82 6.36 9.03 8.09
N CYS A 83 6.22 8.21 7.05
CA CYS A 83 6.85 6.90 6.91
C CYS A 83 8.21 6.95 6.20
N ASN A 84 8.77 8.14 5.97
CA ASN A 84 10.06 8.35 5.30
C ASN A 84 10.12 7.77 3.87
N TYR A 85 8.98 7.51 3.25
CA TYR A 85 8.92 6.68 2.03
C TYR A 85 9.44 7.39 0.79
N PHE A 86 9.35 8.72 0.71
CA PHE A 86 9.90 9.49 -0.41
C PHE A 86 11.40 9.28 -0.62
N TRP A 87 12.13 8.92 0.42
CA TRP A 87 13.58 8.68 0.35
C TRP A 87 13.98 7.22 0.58
N ASN A 88 13.01 6.29 0.65
CA ASN A 88 13.24 4.86 0.85
C ASN A 88 14.29 4.29 -0.11
N HIS A 89 14.29 4.75 -1.36
CA HIS A 89 15.16 4.26 -2.44
C HIS A 89 16.50 5.01 -2.59
N TYR A 90 16.90 5.82 -1.60
CA TYR A 90 18.09 6.66 -1.70
C TYR A 90 19.04 6.47 -0.52
N TYR A 91 20.33 6.41 -0.85
CA TYR A 91 21.39 6.63 0.13
C TYR A 91 21.38 8.11 0.57
N LEU A 92 21.37 8.35 1.89
CA LEU A 92 21.21 9.70 2.45
C LEU A 92 22.53 10.41 2.76
N GLY A 93 23.66 9.77 2.47
CA GLY A 93 25.00 10.33 2.69
C GLY A 93 25.51 10.12 4.11
N GLU A 94 26.83 10.13 4.25
CA GLU A 94 27.54 9.94 5.53
C GLU A 94 27.08 10.94 6.60
N THR A 95 26.71 12.16 6.19
CA THR A 95 26.22 13.18 7.13
C THR A 95 24.94 12.73 7.83
N ILE A 96 23.98 12.11 7.11
CA ILE A 96 22.74 11.62 7.72
C ILE A 96 23.00 10.33 8.49
N ALA A 97 23.76 9.41 7.89
CA ALA A 97 24.09 8.11 8.47
C ALA A 97 24.79 8.20 9.84
N ASN A 98 25.50 9.31 10.11
CA ASN A 98 26.23 9.56 11.36
C ASN A 98 25.53 10.54 12.32
N ARG A 99 24.30 10.97 12.04
CA ARG A 99 23.50 11.77 13.00
C ARG A 99 23.07 10.92 14.19
N ALA A 100 22.53 11.59 15.22
CA ALA A 100 21.89 10.91 16.35
C ALA A 100 20.85 9.88 15.91
N PHE A 101 20.13 10.14 14.81
CA PHE A 101 19.27 9.18 14.12
C PHE A 101 19.32 9.37 12.59
N THR A 102 19.07 8.31 11.84
CA THR A 102 18.95 8.31 10.36
C THR A 102 17.49 8.43 9.93
N HIS A 103 16.60 7.63 10.53
CA HIS A 103 15.18 7.50 10.18
C HIS A 103 14.29 8.20 11.20
N TYR A 104 14.36 7.81 12.47
CA TYR A 104 13.53 8.37 13.54
C TYR A 104 14.29 8.43 14.87
N PRO A 105 14.01 9.40 15.76
CA PRO A 105 14.61 9.46 17.09
C PRO A 105 14.40 8.21 17.96
N ARG A 106 13.37 7.41 17.66
CA ARG A 106 13.00 6.16 18.34
C ARG A 106 13.64 4.91 17.72
N GLU A 107 14.43 5.05 16.67
CA GLU A 107 15.14 3.91 16.07
C GLU A 107 16.18 3.34 17.04
N ARG A 108 16.48 2.06 16.90
CA ARG A 108 17.55 1.40 17.63
C ARG A 108 18.54 0.80 16.64
N TRP A 109 19.82 0.93 16.98
CA TRP A 109 20.94 0.35 16.24
C TRP A 109 21.45 -0.88 16.95
N PHE A 110 21.61 -1.96 16.20
CA PHE A 110 22.13 -3.23 16.68
C PHE A 110 23.47 -3.49 15.99
N PRO A 111 24.60 -3.46 16.73
CA PRO A 111 25.91 -3.75 16.17
C PRO A 111 25.93 -5.14 15.52
N LEU A 112 26.65 -5.27 14.41
CA LEU A 112 26.90 -6.58 13.81
C LEU A 112 27.73 -7.45 14.77
N PRO A 113 27.44 -8.77 14.86
CA PRO A 113 28.31 -9.68 15.60
C PRO A 113 29.69 -9.77 14.92
N ASN A 114 30.71 -10.22 15.66
CA ASN A 114 32.10 -10.23 15.17
C ASN A 114 32.32 -11.12 13.93
N ASP A 115 31.50 -12.15 13.74
CA ASP A 115 31.49 -13.02 12.56
C ASP A 115 30.50 -12.57 11.48
N GLY A 116 29.68 -11.55 11.75
CA GLY A 116 28.68 -10.99 10.84
C GLY A 116 27.50 -11.93 10.53
N THR A 117 27.46 -13.15 11.08
CA THR A 117 26.50 -14.17 10.63
C THR A 117 25.16 -14.06 11.35
N ASP A 118 25.16 -14.18 12.68
CA ASP A 118 23.92 -14.38 13.43
C ASP A 118 23.15 -13.07 13.65
N TRP A 119 21.84 -13.10 13.46
CA TRP A 119 21.02 -11.93 13.74
C TRP A 119 21.03 -11.62 15.25
N PRO A 120 21.15 -10.34 15.67
CA PRO A 120 21.05 -9.97 17.08
C PRO A 120 19.76 -10.51 17.71
N ALA A 121 19.85 -11.18 18.86
CA ALA A 121 18.70 -11.86 19.48
C ALA A 121 17.53 -10.94 19.88
N GLU A 122 17.79 -9.64 19.96
CA GLU A 122 16.82 -8.60 20.33
C GLU A 122 16.10 -7.98 19.11
N LEU A 123 16.57 -8.30 17.90
CA LEU A 123 15.97 -7.91 16.63
C LEU A 123 14.87 -8.92 16.30
N LEU A 124 13.66 -8.44 15.99
CA LEU A 124 12.48 -9.26 15.80
C LEU A 124 12.18 -10.20 17.00
N THR A 125 11.22 -11.12 16.85
CA THR A 125 11.02 -12.22 17.79
C THR A 125 11.62 -13.50 17.20
N PRO A 126 11.87 -14.57 17.99
CA PRO A 126 12.39 -15.82 17.45
C PRO A 126 11.52 -16.41 16.33
N GLU A 127 10.20 -16.28 16.43
CA GLU A 127 9.27 -16.73 15.39
C GLU A 127 9.42 -15.92 14.10
N LEU A 128 9.62 -14.60 14.22
CA LEU A 128 9.84 -13.73 13.06
C LEU A 128 11.22 -13.94 12.44
N GLN A 129 12.27 -14.20 13.24
CA GLN A 129 13.57 -14.57 12.70
C GLN A 129 13.47 -15.87 11.89
N ALA A 130 12.77 -16.88 12.41
CA ALA A 130 12.53 -18.11 11.67
C ALA A 130 11.64 -17.91 10.43
N PHE A 131 10.73 -16.93 10.46
CA PHE A 131 9.90 -16.58 9.31
C PHE A 131 10.71 -15.92 8.19
N TYR A 132 11.52 -14.90 8.49
CA TYR A 132 12.30 -14.19 7.46
C TYR A 132 13.63 -14.84 7.10
N ASN A 133 14.11 -15.79 7.91
CA ASN A 133 15.37 -16.50 7.66
C ASN A 133 15.20 -18.00 7.94
N PRO A 134 14.30 -18.68 7.21
CA PRO A 134 13.93 -20.07 7.51
C PRO A 134 15.09 -21.05 7.33
N GLU A 135 16.02 -20.76 6.41
CA GLU A 135 17.19 -21.60 6.13
C GLU A 135 18.45 -21.16 6.89
N GLY A 136 18.41 -20.00 7.56
CA GLY A 136 19.54 -19.45 8.31
C GLY A 136 20.71 -18.97 7.44
N ASN A 137 20.48 -18.74 6.14
CA ASN A 137 21.48 -18.32 5.16
C ASN A 137 21.61 -16.79 5.03
N ILE A 138 20.61 -16.02 5.47
CA ILE A 138 20.69 -14.56 5.46
C ILE A 138 21.52 -14.09 6.66
N THR A 139 22.70 -13.54 6.42
CA THR A 139 23.59 -13.04 7.47
C THR A 139 23.16 -11.66 7.98
N ALA A 140 23.71 -11.22 9.13
CA ALA A 140 23.29 -9.99 9.78
C ALA A 140 23.68 -8.72 8.99
N ASP A 141 24.79 -8.75 8.25
CA ASP A 141 25.27 -7.64 7.43
C ASP A 141 24.30 -7.29 6.27
N VAL A 142 23.60 -8.29 5.74
CA VAL A 142 22.55 -8.10 4.73
C VAL A 142 21.43 -7.18 5.22
N LEU A 143 21.18 -7.16 6.54
CA LEU A 143 20.12 -6.35 7.15
C LEU A 143 20.49 -4.87 7.36
N VAL A 144 21.69 -4.44 6.96
CA VAL A 144 22.07 -3.03 6.98
C VAL A 144 21.20 -2.25 5.97
N ASP A 145 20.62 -1.14 6.39
CA ASP A 145 19.71 -0.37 5.55
C ASP A 145 20.44 0.39 4.44
N MET A 146 19.82 0.47 3.25
CA MET A 146 20.36 1.22 2.11
C MET A 146 20.54 2.72 2.42
N ASN A 147 19.63 3.30 3.22
CA ASN A 147 19.60 4.74 3.45
C ASN A 147 20.83 5.22 4.24
N SER A 148 21.25 4.45 5.25
CA SER A 148 22.46 4.73 6.02
C SER A 148 23.73 4.13 5.40
N GLY A 149 23.62 2.92 4.83
CA GLY A 149 24.77 2.12 4.40
C GLY A 149 25.89 1.98 5.45
N ASN A 150 25.56 2.08 6.74
CA ASN A 150 26.54 2.25 7.82
C ASN A 150 26.75 0.95 8.60
N GLU A 151 27.56 0.05 8.03
CA GLU A 151 27.90 -1.25 8.63
C GLU A 151 28.54 -1.11 10.03
N ASP A 152 29.42 -0.12 10.22
CA ASP A 152 30.07 0.15 11.51
C ASP A 152 29.06 0.46 12.63
N ARG A 153 27.95 1.12 12.27
CA ARG A 153 26.86 1.42 13.21
C ARG A 153 25.91 0.25 13.40
N GLY A 154 25.81 -0.64 12.40
CA GLY A 154 25.06 -1.88 12.42
C GLY A 154 23.66 -1.78 11.82
N ILE A 155 22.75 -2.65 12.29
CA ILE A 155 21.40 -2.75 11.75
C ILE A 155 20.49 -1.71 12.41
N CYS A 156 19.93 -0.81 11.60
CA CYS A 156 18.89 0.12 12.05
C CYS A 156 17.52 -0.57 12.06
N ALA A 157 16.82 -0.52 13.19
CA ALA A 157 15.48 -1.08 13.34
C ALA A 157 14.51 -0.10 14.00
N ILE A 158 13.25 -0.19 13.59
CA ILE A 158 12.16 0.66 14.07
C ILE A 158 11.32 -0.15 15.08
N PRO A 159 10.96 0.42 16.25
CA PRO A 159 10.10 -0.28 17.19
C PRO A 159 8.65 -0.26 16.72
N TYR A 160 8.04 -1.44 16.65
CA TYR A 160 6.62 -1.68 16.39
C TYR A 160 5.96 -2.30 17.62
N ILE A 161 4.68 -2.00 17.84
CA ILE A 161 3.89 -2.59 18.92
C ILE A 161 3.03 -3.72 18.36
N ARG A 162 3.25 -4.93 18.85
CA ARG A 162 2.43 -6.10 18.53
C ARG A 162 1.07 -5.99 19.22
N GLN A 163 -0.02 -6.06 18.45
CA GLN A 163 -1.35 -5.73 18.95
C GLN A 163 -1.94 -6.78 19.91
N ARG A 164 -1.58 -8.07 19.78
CA ARG A 164 -2.15 -9.13 20.64
C ARG A 164 -1.77 -9.01 22.13
N ASP A 165 -0.59 -8.44 22.44
CA ASP A 165 -0.03 -8.42 23.78
C ASP A 165 0.70 -7.12 24.17
N GLY A 166 0.82 -6.17 23.25
CA GLY A 166 1.48 -4.88 23.49
C GLY A 166 3.01 -4.96 23.52
N ALA A 167 3.60 -6.08 23.10
CA ALA A 167 5.06 -6.22 23.08
C ALA A 167 5.69 -5.29 22.04
N GLU A 168 6.78 -4.61 22.42
CA GLU A 168 7.62 -3.85 21.49
C GLU A 168 8.58 -4.80 20.76
N VAL A 169 8.61 -4.72 19.44
CA VAL A 169 9.43 -5.55 18.55
C VAL A 169 10.18 -4.66 17.56
N PHE A 170 11.48 -4.85 17.43
CA PHE A 170 12.33 -4.06 16.54
C PHE A 170 12.41 -4.70 15.16
N PHE A 171 11.84 -4.04 14.16
CA PHE A 171 11.90 -4.48 12.76
C PHE A 171 13.02 -3.75 12.00
N PRO A 172 13.94 -4.48 11.36
CA PRO A 172 14.99 -3.87 10.53
C PRO A 172 14.41 -3.01 9.42
N VAL A 173 14.99 -1.83 9.23
CA VAL A 173 14.59 -0.96 8.11
C VAL A 173 14.83 -1.68 6.78
N ASN A 174 15.87 -2.49 6.66
CA ASN A 174 16.14 -3.29 5.46
C ASN A 174 14.96 -4.23 5.12
N ILE A 175 14.49 -5.04 6.07
CA ILE A 175 13.34 -5.93 5.89
C ILE A 175 12.08 -5.14 5.51
N ILE A 176 11.83 -4.05 6.24
CA ILE A 176 10.70 -3.16 5.99
C ILE A 176 10.73 -2.59 4.56
N SER A 177 11.91 -2.20 4.08
CA SER A 177 12.08 -1.50 2.80
C SER A 177 12.07 -2.43 1.61
N ASN A 178 12.60 -3.64 1.76
CA ASN A 178 12.60 -4.67 0.71
C ASN A 178 11.22 -5.34 0.61
N LEU A 179 10.65 -5.82 1.73
CA LEU A 179 9.51 -6.72 1.65
C LEU A 179 8.15 -6.03 1.65
N TYR A 180 8.01 -4.93 2.39
CA TYR A 180 6.69 -4.32 2.65
C TYR A 180 6.44 -3.07 1.81
N VAL A 181 7.49 -2.36 1.40
CA VAL A 181 7.41 -1.13 0.61
C VAL A 181 6.30 -0.20 1.12
N SER A 182 5.44 0.39 0.29
CA SER A 182 4.37 1.28 0.79
C SER A 182 3.17 0.55 1.43
N ASN A 183 3.10 -0.78 1.38
CA ASN A 183 1.93 -1.51 1.86
C ASN A 183 1.72 -1.34 3.37
N GLY A 184 0.47 -1.11 3.77
CA GLY A 184 0.08 -0.94 5.17
C GLY A 184 0.47 0.41 5.77
N MET A 185 0.86 1.39 4.96
CA MET A 185 0.97 2.78 5.39
C MET A 185 -0.40 3.45 5.38
N SER A 186 -0.61 4.40 6.29
CA SER A 186 -1.80 5.25 6.26
C SER A 186 -1.57 6.58 6.98
N ALA A 187 -2.31 7.60 6.58
CA ALA A 187 -2.56 8.79 7.38
C ALA A 187 -4.05 9.14 7.40
N GLY A 188 -4.50 9.79 8.47
CA GLY A 188 -5.91 10.08 8.66
C GLY A 188 -6.19 11.18 9.69
N ASN A 189 -7.46 11.57 9.76
CA ASN A 189 -7.91 12.59 10.72
C ASN A 189 -7.86 12.09 12.16
N SER A 190 -7.97 10.78 12.35
CA SER A 190 -7.88 10.09 13.64
C SER A 190 -7.01 8.83 13.54
N GLN A 191 -6.61 8.32 14.70
CA GLN A 191 -5.89 7.05 14.81
C GLN A 191 -6.69 5.87 14.24
N ALA A 192 -7.99 5.81 14.56
CA ALA A 192 -8.86 4.72 14.12
C ALA A 192 -9.08 4.74 12.61
N GLU A 193 -9.30 5.93 12.02
CA GLU A 193 -9.46 6.11 10.57
C GLU A 193 -8.23 5.61 9.80
N ALA A 194 -7.03 6.06 10.20
CA ALA A 194 -5.80 5.67 9.54
C ALA A 194 -5.48 4.18 9.70
N ARG A 195 -5.63 3.64 10.92
CA ARG A 195 -5.38 2.20 11.14
C ARG A 195 -6.38 1.32 10.38
N ALA A 196 -7.65 1.71 10.31
CA ALA A 196 -8.64 0.99 9.51
C ALA A 196 -8.30 1.01 8.01
N GLN A 197 -7.83 2.15 7.49
CA GLN A 197 -7.40 2.21 6.09
C GLN A 197 -6.14 1.35 5.83
N ALA A 198 -5.14 1.39 6.71
CA ALA A 198 -3.94 0.56 6.60
C ALA A 198 -4.28 -0.95 6.59
N LEU A 199 -5.16 -1.40 7.49
CA LEU A 199 -5.57 -2.82 7.51
C LEU A 199 -6.46 -3.19 6.32
N SER A 200 -7.33 -2.29 5.86
CA SER A 200 -8.11 -2.51 4.65
C SER A 200 -7.19 -2.70 3.44
N GLU A 201 -6.19 -1.84 3.31
CA GLU A 201 -5.15 -1.94 2.27
C GLU A 201 -4.40 -3.28 2.33
N ILE A 202 -3.99 -3.74 3.51
CA ILE A 202 -3.33 -5.06 3.65
C ILE A 202 -4.23 -6.18 3.15
N LEU A 203 -5.51 -6.19 3.54
CA LEU A 203 -6.46 -7.20 3.06
C LEU A 203 -6.75 -7.08 1.55
N GLU A 204 -6.79 -5.86 1.02
CA GLU A 204 -6.94 -5.58 -0.41
C GLU A 204 -5.84 -6.27 -1.22
N ARG A 205 -4.57 -6.08 -0.83
CA ARG A 205 -3.41 -6.68 -1.50
C ARG A 205 -3.35 -8.19 -1.29
N HIS A 206 -3.58 -8.66 -0.07
CA HIS A 206 -3.59 -10.09 0.25
C HIS A 206 -4.60 -10.85 -0.62
N VAL A 207 -5.84 -10.36 -0.68
CA VAL A 207 -6.89 -10.96 -1.50
C VAL A 207 -6.60 -10.79 -2.99
N LYS A 208 -6.15 -9.62 -3.45
CA LYS A 208 -5.76 -9.37 -4.85
C LYS A 208 -4.77 -10.43 -5.33
N PHE A 209 -3.68 -10.63 -4.59
CA PHE A 209 -2.63 -11.56 -5.00
C PHE A 209 -3.09 -13.01 -4.90
N LYS A 210 -3.88 -13.37 -3.90
CA LYS A 210 -4.49 -14.70 -3.82
C LYS A 210 -5.38 -14.99 -5.02
N VAL A 211 -6.28 -14.07 -5.37
CA VAL A 211 -7.19 -14.20 -6.52
C VAL A 211 -6.42 -14.35 -7.83
N ILE A 212 -5.38 -13.54 -8.03
CA ILE A 212 -4.57 -13.57 -9.25
C ILE A 212 -3.75 -14.86 -9.33
N ALA A 213 -2.98 -15.18 -8.28
CA ALA A 213 -2.07 -16.32 -8.26
C ALA A 213 -2.80 -17.67 -8.34
N GLU A 214 -3.99 -17.78 -7.74
CA GLU A 214 -4.79 -18.99 -7.80
C GLU A 214 -5.76 -19.02 -8.99
N GLY A 215 -5.78 -17.96 -9.83
CA GLY A 215 -6.64 -17.89 -11.01
C GLY A 215 -8.14 -17.85 -10.70
N LEU A 216 -8.54 -17.41 -9.50
CA LEU A 216 -9.90 -17.58 -8.99
C LEU A 216 -10.95 -16.83 -9.85
N CYS A 217 -12.01 -17.54 -10.22
CA CYS A 217 -13.19 -16.97 -10.83
C CYS A 217 -14.11 -16.41 -9.75
N LEU A 218 -14.22 -15.09 -9.68
CA LEU A 218 -15.04 -14.43 -8.67
C LEU A 218 -16.52 -14.34 -9.09
N PRO A 219 -17.46 -14.44 -8.13
CA PRO A 219 -18.88 -14.25 -8.42
C PRO A 219 -19.19 -12.79 -8.79
N ASP A 220 -20.14 -12.61 -9.71
CA ASP A 220 -20.65 -11.28 -10.07
C ASP A 220 -21.40 -10.65 -8.89
N VAL A 221 -21.21 -9.35 -8.70
CA VAL A 221 -22.13 -8.54 -7.90
C VAL A 221 -23.37 -8.26 -8.75
N PRO A 222 -24.58 -8.67 -8.31
CA PRO A 222 -25.80 -8.44 -9.09
C PRO A 222 -26.05 -6.94 -9.36
N ASP A 223 -26.61 -6.62 -10.53
CA ASP A 223 -26.88 -5.22 -10.93
C ASP A 223 -27.80 -4.51 -9.92
N GLU A 224 -28.75 -5.21 -9.28
CA GLU A 224 -29.60 -4.65 -8.23
C GLU A 224 -28.83 -4.25 -6.96
N VAL A 225 -27.70 -4.92 -6.68
CA VAL A 225 -26.82 -4.61 -5.55
C VAL A 225 -25.95 -3.40 -5.88
N VAL A 226 -25.41 -3.32 -7.11
CA VAL A 226 -24.69 -2.14 -7.62
C VAL A 226 -25.61 -0.92 -7.65
N GLY A 227 -26.87 -1.11 -8.09
CA GLY A 227 -27.89 -0.06 -8.17
C GLY A 227 -28.28 0.58 -6.84
N ARG A 228 -27.84 0.03 -5.70
CA ARG A 228 -27.94 0.69 -4.38
C ARG A 228 -27.06 1.93 -4.26
N TYR A 229 -26.06 2.08 -5.13
CA TYR A 229 -25.06 3.15 -5.09
C TYR A 229 -25.05 3.95 -6.40
N PRO A 230 -26.02 4.87 -6.62
CA PRO A 230 -26.24 5.50 -7.92
C PRO A 230 -25.04 6.27 -8.47
N SER A 231 -24.22 6.86 -7.60
CA SER A 231 -23.02 7.60 -8.00
C SER A 231 -21.96 6.68 -8.61
N ILE A 232 -21.81 5.47 -8.06
CA ILE A 232 -20.86 4.45 -8.51
C ILE A 232 -21.41 3.78 -9.79
N ASP A 233 -22.70 3.45 -9.81
CA ASP A 233 -23.39 2.89 -10.97
C ASP A 233 -23.25 3.82 -12.19
N ALA A 234 -23.37 5.15 -11.99
CA ALA A 234 -23.13 6.13 -13.04
C ALA A 234 -21.69 6.09 -13.59
N GLY A 235 -20.68 5.93 -12.72
CA GLY A 235 -19.27 5.80 -13.15
C GLY A 235 -19.02 4.52 -13.96
N ILE A 236 -19.57 3.38 -13.50
CA ILE A 236 -19.53 2.10 -14.23
C ILE A 236 -20.21 2.23 -15.59
N LYS A 237 -21.39 2.84 -15.62
CA LYS A 237 -22.11 3.12 -16.86
C LYS A 237 -21.30 3.99 -17.81
N GLY A 238 -20.63 5.03 -17.31
CA GLY A 238 -19.76 5.90 -18.11
C GLY A 238 -18.64 5.14 -18.80
N LEU A 239 -18.01 4.18 -18.11
CA LEU A 239 -17.00 3.31 -18.69
C LEU A 239 -17.57 2.36 -19.75
N ARG A 240 -18.74 1.78 -19.48
CA ARG A 240 -19.46 0.93 -20.45
C ARG A 240 -19.85 1.71 -21.71
N ASP A 241 -20.35 2.94 -21.55
CA ASP A 241 -20.70 3.84 -22.66
C ASP A 241 -19.47 4.27 -23.47
N ALA A 242 -18.29 4.35 -22.84
CA ALA A 242 -17.01 4.59 -23.50
C ALA A 242 -16.49 3.36 -24.29
N GLY A 243 -17.17 2.21 -24.19
CA GLY A 243 -16.88 1.00 -24.95
C GLY A 243 -16.02 -0.04 -24.23
N PHE A 244 -15.77 0.13 -22.93
CA PHE A 244 -15.07 -0.86 -22.12
C PHE A 244 -16.04 -1.91 -21.56
N GLY A 245 -15.61 -3.16 -21.49
CA GLY A 245 -16.30 -4.17 -20.68
C GLY A 245 -15.99 -3.91 -19.21
N ILE A 246 -17.01 -3.85 -18.34
CA ILE A 246 -16.82 -3.64 -16.91
C ILE A 246 -17.51 -4.76 -16.13
N LEU A 247 -16.70 -5.53 -15.40
CA LEU A 247 -17.13 -6.59 -14.49
C LEU A 247 -16.99 -6.09 -13.05
N VAL A 248 -18.04 -6.29 -12.24
CA VAL A 248 -18.03 -5.99 -10.81
C VAL A 248 -18.15 -7.32 -10.08
N LYS A 249 -17.12 -7.68 -9.32
CA LYS A 249 -16.94 -9.00 -8.73
C LYS A 249 -16.81 -8.91 -7.22
N ASP A 250 -17.47 -9.82 -6.51
CA ASP A 250 -17.30 -10.00 -5.07
C ASP A 250 -16.02 -10.78 -4.78
N ALA A 251 -15.02 -10.10 -4.23
CA ALA A 251 -13.73 -10.67 -3.87
C ALA A 251 -13.66 -11.04 -2.38
N SER A 252 -14.80 -11.14 -1.68
CA SER A 252 -14.83 -11.48 -0.27
C SER A 252 -14.43 -12.92 0.05
N LEU A 253 -14.31 -13.77 -0.97
CA LEU A 253 -14.01 -15.20 -0.85
C LEU A 253 -14.98 -15.91 0.10
N GLY A 254 -16.28 -15.76 -0.19
CA GLY A 254 -17.37 -16.33 0.61
C GLY A 254 -17.71 -15.49 1.85
N GLY A 255 -17.57 -14.16 1.77
CA GLY A 255 -17.93 -13.25 2.86
C GLY A 255 -16.88 -13.16 3.98
N LEU A 256 -15.65 -13.61 3.74
CA LEU A 256 -14.56 -13.58 4.73
C LEU A 256 -13.83 -12.24 4.74
N TYR A 257 -13.60 -11.65 3.57
CA TYR A 257 -12.81 -10.43 3.40
C TYR A 257 -13.65 -9.25 2.89
N PRO A 258 -13.32 -8.01 3.24
CA PRO A 258 -14.10 -6.83 2.87
C PRO A 258 -13.63 -6.26 1.52
N VAL A 259 -13.53 -7.10 0.48
CA VAL A 259 -12.85 -6.76 -0.78
C VAL A 259 -13.79 -6.92 -1.98
N LEU A 260 -13.74 -5.93 -2.88
CA LEU A 260 -14.39 -5.96 -4.19
C LEU A 260 -13.35 -5.83 -5.30
N CYS A 261 -13.69 -6.39 -6.46
CA CYS A 261 -12.90 -6.25 -7.68
C CYS A 261 -13.75 -5.61 -8.79
N VAL A 262 -13.22 -4.57 -9.42
CA VAL A 262 -13.76 -3.95 -10.63
C VAL A 262 -12.76 -4.18 -11.75
N THR A 263 -13.15 -4.97 -12.74
CA THR A 263 -12.28 -5.32 -13.87
C THR A 263 -12.73 -4.60 -15.13
N MET A 264 -11.77 -3.96 -15.79
CA MET A 264 -11.94 -3.40 -17.12
C MET A 264 -11.39 -4.37 -18.17
N LEU A 265 -12.18 -4.57 -19.22
CA LEU A 265 -11.82 -5.29 -20.43
C LEU A 265 -11.81 -4.29 -21.59
N ASN A 266 -10.68 -4.17 -22.30
CA ASN A 266 -10.56 -3.30 -23.45
C ASN A 266 -10.75 -4.11 -24.76
N PRO A 267 -11.87 -3.95 -25.48
CA PRO A 267 -12.12 -4.73 -26.70
C PRO A 267 -11.18 -4.40 -27.87
N LYS A 268 -10.41 -3.30 -27.80
CA LYS A 268 -9.54 -2.86 -28.89
C LYS A 268 -8.23 -3.65 -28.93
N ASP A 269 -7.66 -3.95 -27.78
CA ASP A 269 -6.35 -4.60 -27.63
C ASP A 269 -6.41 -5.88 -26.77
N GLN A 270 -7.59 -6.24 -26.27
CA GLN A 270 -7.83 -7.38 -25.37
C GLN A 270 -7.23 -7.21 -23.97
N GLY A 271 -6.79 -5.99 -23.61
CA GLY A 271 -6.18 -5.70 -22.33
C GLY A 271 -7.16 -5.87 -21.16
N VAL A 272 -6.65 -6.40 -20.05
CA VAL A 272 -7.40 -6.59 -18.81
C VAL A 272 -6.74 -5.81 -17.69
N PHE A 273 -7.54 -5.02 -16.98
CA PHE A 273 -7.11 -4.32 -15.78
C PHE A 273 -8.06 -4.65 -14.63
N ALA A 274 -7.58 -5.46 -13.68
CA ALA A 274 -8.30 -5.82 -12.47
C ALA A 274 -7.91 -4.88 -11.32
N SER A 275 -8.86 -4.05 -10.89
CA SER A 275 -8.70 -3.13 -9.76
C SER A 275 -9.42 -3.67 -8.53
N PHE A 276 -8.75 -3.64 -7.38
CA PHE A 276 -9.27 -4.13 -6.11
C PHE A 276 -9.46 -2.99 -5.13
N GLY A 277 -10.48 -3.08 -4.29
CA GLY A 277 -10.77 -2.10 -3.26
C GLY A 277 -11.28 -2.78 -2.01
N ALA A 278 -10.74 -2.39 -0.85
CA ALA A 278 -11.17 -2.93 0.43
C ALA A 278 -11.64 -1.85 1.40
N HIS A 279 -12.71 -2.18 2.13
CA HIS A 279 -13.21 -1.45 3.30
C HIS A 279 -14.33 -2.26 3.97
N PRO A 280 -14.49 -2.28 5.30
CA PRO A 280 -15.60 -3.00 5.98
C PRO A 280 -17.02 -2.62 5.54
N ARG A 281 -17.16 -1.56 4.74
CA ARG A 281 -18.44 -1.05 4.23
C ARG A 281 -18.46 -1.26 2.73
N PHE A 282 -19.44 -2.00 2.24
CA PHE A 282 -19.50 -2.44 0.85
C PHE A 282 -19.38 -1.30 -0.16
N GLU A 283 -20.11 -0.20 0.05
CA GLU A 283 -20.08 0.99 -0.82
C GLU A 283 -18.67 1.58 -0.94
N ILE A 284 -17.97 1.72 0.19
CA ILE A 284 -16.63 2.32 0.21
C ILE A 284 -15.65 1.39 -0.49
N ALA A 285 -15.73 0.08 -0.29
CA ALA A 285 -14.89 -0.89 -1.00
C ALA A 285 -15.12 -0.80 -2.52
N LEU A 286 -16.38 -0.70 -2.96
CA LEU A 286 -16.74 -0.59 -4.37
C LEU A 286 -16.24 0.72 -4.98
N GLU A 287 -16.43 1.85 -4.29
CA GLU A 287 -15.94 3.16 -4.73
C GLU A 287 -14.42 3.15 -4.85
N ARG A 288 -13.71 2.53 -3.90
CA ARG A 288 -12.26 2.42 -3.91
C ARG A 288 -11.74 1.60 -5.09
N ALA A 289 -12.39 0.46 -5.39
CA ALA A 289 -12.04 -0.36 -6.54
C ALA A 289 -12.24 0.39 -7.86
N LEU A 290 -13.35 1.12 -8.00
CA LEU A 290 -13.66 1.91 -9.20
C LEU A 290 -12.72 3.13 -9.36
N THR A 291 -12.48 3.87 -8.28
CA THR A 291 -11.65 5.09 -8.33
C THR A 291 -10.17 4.80 -8.52
N GLU A 292 -9.67 3.64 -8.05
CA GLU A 292 -8.32 3.16 -8.32
C GLU A 292 -8.09 2.86 -9.81
N LEU A 293 -9.07 2.21 -10.46
CA LEU A 293 -9.03 1.87 -11.89
C LEU A 293 -8.75 3.10 -12.79
N LEU A 294 -9.12 4.30 -12.33
CA LEU A 294 -9.04 5.53 -13.10
C LEU A 294 -8.10 6.58 -12.48
N GLN A 295 -7.34 6.20 -11.44
CA GLN A 295 -6.41 7.13 -10.81
C GLN A 295 -5.30 7.52 -11.77
N GLY A 296 -5.19 8.82 -12.10
CA GLY A 296 -4.17 9.32 -13.02
C GLY A 296 -4.36 8.92 -14.48
N ARG A 297 -5.46 8.25 -14.85
CA ARG A 297 -5.72 7.73 -16.20
C ARG A 297 -6.94 8.42 -16.83
N ALA A 298 -6.73 9.06 -17.97
CA ALA A 298 -7.83 9.44 -18.86
C ALA A 298 -8.33 8.20 -19.62
N LEU A 299 -9.52 8.26 -20.21
CA LEU A 299 -10.08 7.11 -20.95
C LEU A 299 -9.20 6.69 -22.13
N GLU A 300 -8.50 7.64 -22.76
CA GLU A 300 -7.57 7.40 -23.86
C GLU A 300 -6.25 6.77 -23.40
N ALA A 301 -6.00 6.69 -22.08
CA ALA A 301 -4.81 6.11 -21.48
C ALA A 301 -5.09 4.73 -20.85
N LEU A 302 -6.19 4.08 -21.24
CA LEU A 302 -6.61 2.75 -20.79
C LEU A 302 -6.27 1.63 -21.80
N ASP A 303 -5.38 1.92 -22.76
CA ASP A 303 -4.81 0.94 -23.69
C ASP A 303 -3.49 0.37 -23.13
N GLY A 304 -3.07 -0.81 -23.61
CA GLY A 304 -1.74 -1.36 -23.37
C GLY A 304 -1.59 -2.27 -22.15
N PHE A 305 -2.70 -2.62 -21.49
CA PHE A 305 -2.70 -3.71 -20.50
C PHE A 305 -2.58 -5.08 -21.20
N PRO A 306 -1.97 -6.10 -20.57
CA PRO A 306 -1.82 -7.39 -21.21
C PRO A 306 -3.17 -8.10 -21.37
N PRO A 307 -3.32 -8.92 -22.43
CA PRO A 307 -4.41 -9.88 -22.49
C PRO A 307 -4.24 -10.97 -21.40
N PRO A 308 -5.33 -11.67 -21.03
CA PRO A 308 -5.26 -12.74 -20.05
C PRO A 308 -4.48 -13.95 -20.57
N GLY A 309 -3.79 -14.64 -19.65
CA GLY A 309 -2.93 -15.79 -19.91
C GLY A 309 -3.54 -17.13 -19.50
N PHE A 310 -2.91 -18.23 -19.90
CA PHE A 310 -3.29 -19.60 -19.50
C PHE A 310 -2.26 -20.27 -18.59
N ASP A 311 -1.06 -19.71 -18.47
CA ASP A 311 0.01 -20.29 -17.66
C ASP A 311 -0.07 -19.78 -16.23
N LEU A 312 -0.65 -20.60 -15.34
CA LEU A 312 -0.79 -20.23 -13.93
C LEU A 312 0.56 -20.11 -13.22
N ASP A 313 1.61 -20.81 -13.66
CA ASP A 313 2.93 -20.69 -13.03
C ASP A 313 3.53 -19.31 -13.30
N GLU A 314 3.37 -18.78 -14.52
CA GLU A 314 3.76 -17.41 -14.87
C GLU A 314 2.91 -16.38 -14.12
N ILE A 315 1.59 -16.59 -14.06
CA ILE A 315 0.65 -15.66 -13.41
C ILE A 315 0.86 -15.61 -11.89
N ALA A 316 1.16 -16.75 -11.26
CA ALA A 316 1.44 -16.85 -9.83
C ALA A 316 2.87 -16.43 -9.45
N SER A 317 3.74 -16.19 -10.44
CA SER A 317 5.14 -15.85 -10.18
C SER A 317 5.28 -14.50 -9.45
N ALA A 318 6.28 -14.39 -8.57
CA ALA A 318 6.58 -13.16 -7.85
C ALA A 318 6.73 -11.93 -8.79
N PRO A 319 7.45 -12.01 -9.93
CA PRO A 319 7.54 -10.89 -10.86
C PRO A 319 6.17 -10.40 -11.37
N ASN A 320 5.23 -11.30 -11.66
CA ASN A 320 3.90 -10.88 -12.11
C ASN A 320 3.10 -10.21 -10.98
N ILE A 321 3.18 -10.74 -9.76
CA ILE A 321 2.55 -10.17 -8.57
C ILE A 321 3.13 -8.78 -8.25
N GLU A 322 4.43 -8.59 -8.41
CA GLU A 322 5.11 -7.30 -8.26
C GLU A 322 4.63 -6.29 -9.31
N ILE A 323 4.49 -6.68 -10.58
CA ILE A 323 3.93 -5.80 -11.62
C ILE A 323 2.48 -5.40 -11.25
N HIS A 324 1.69 -6.35 -10.74
CA HIS A 324 0.35 -6.06 -10.23
C HIS A 324 0.34 -5.07 -9.07
N PHE A 325 1.38 -5.07 -8.23
CA PHE A 325 1.55 -4.09 -7.16
C PHE A 325 1.97 -2.71 -7.70
N VAL A 326 2.92 -2.67 -8.64
CA VAL A 326 3.56 -1.44 -9.12
C VAL A 326 2.62 -0.60 -9.98
N ASP A 327 1.95 -1.21 -10.96
CA ASP A 327 1.12 -0.47 -11.90
C ASP A 327 -0.13 -1.22 -12.42
N SER A 328 -0.38 -2.41 -11.87
CA SER A 328 -1.51 -3.27 -12.23
C SER A 328 -1.51 -3.75 -13.69
N SER A 329 -0.35 -3.76 -14.35
CA SER A 329 -0.18 -4.29 -15.72
C SER A 329 0.28 -5.74 -15.78
N GLY A 330 0.13 -6.49 -14.69
CA GLY A 330 0.42 -7.91 -14.67
C GLY A 330 -0.65 -8.72 -15.42
N ILE A 331 -0.31 -9.94 -15.78
CA ILE A 331 -1.20 -10.89 -16.45
C ILE A 331 -2.18 -11.48 -15.43
N VAL A 332 -3.43 -11.67 -15.84
CA VAL A 332 -4.45 -12.43 -15.09
C VAL A 332 -4.83 -13.69 -15.86
N SER A 333 -5.34 -14.71 -15.17
CA SER A 333 -5.76 -15.97 -15.80
C SER A 333 -7.03 -15.80 -16.65
N TRP A 334 -7.19 -16.61 -17.69
CA TRP A 334 -8.49 -16.79 -18.34
C TRP A 334 -9.54 -17.37 -17.39
N GLU A 335 -9.13 -18.16 -16.39
CA GLU A 335 -10.03 -18.73 -15.39
C GLU A 335 -10.70 -17.65 -14.54
N PHE A 336 -9.99 -16.54 -14.25
CA PHE A 336 -10.54 -15.36 -13.58
C PHE A 336 -11.75 -14.75 -14.31
N LEU A 337 -11.84 -14.96 -15.64
CA LEU A 337 -12.93 -14.49 -16.50
C LEU A 337 -13.96 -15.60 -16.82
N GLY A 338 -13.94 -16.71 -16.07
CA GLY A 338 -14.85 -17.84 -16.25
C GLY A 338 -16.33 -17.52 -15.97
N GLU A 339 -17.20 -18.46 -16.34
CA GLU A 339 -18.65 -18.35 -16.08
C GLU A 339 -19.05 -18.95 -14.71
N GLU A 340 -18.35 -19.99 -14.25
CA GLU A 340 -18.61 -20.64 -12.96
C GLU A 340 -17.70 -20.03 -11.89
N ALA A 341 -18.29 -19.40 -10.89
CA ALA A 341 -17.55 -18.79 -9.79
C ALA A 341 -17.12 -19.83 -8.74
N ASP A 342 -15.91 -19.67 -8.20
CA ASP A 342 -15.36 -20.55 -7.15
C ASP A 342 -16.02 -20.33 -5.78
N TYR A 343 -16.71 -19.20 -5.63
CA TYR A 343 -17.44 -18.80 -4.43
C TYR A 343 -18.86 -18.34 -4.80
N GLU A 344 -19.79 -18.49 -3.86
CA GLU A 344 -21.09 -17.83 -3.97
C GLU A 344 -20.96 -16.34 -3.61
N PHE A 345 -21.70 -15.49 -4.32
CA PHE A 345 -21.81 -14.07 -3.99
C PHE A 345 -22.35 -13.89 -2.56
N VAL A 346 -21.73 -13.02 -1.78
CA VAL A 346 -22.23 -12.60 -0.47
C VAL A 346 -22.50 -11.10 -0.48
N ASP A 347 -23.73 -10.70 -0.18
CA ASP A 347 -24.10 -9.29 0.03
C ASP A 347 -23.65 -8.84 1.44
N TRP A 348 -22.33 -8.79 1.65
CA TRP A 348 -21.72 -8.51 2.94
C TRP A 348 -21.78 -7.02 3.27
N ASN A 349 -21.84 -6.71 4.57
CA ASN A 349 -21.58 -5.39 5.10
C ASN A 349 -21.18 -5.53 6.57
N PHE A 350 -19.93 -5.21 6.89
CA PHE A 350 -19.37 -5.49 8.22
C PHE A 350 -19.50 -4.31 9.18
N ASN A 351 -19.83 -3.12 8.67
CA ASN A 351 -20.14 -1.96 9.48
C ASN A 351 -21.21 -1.09 8.82
N ASP A 352 -21.96 -0.33 9.63
CA ASP A 352 -23.03 0.53 9.13
C ASP A 352 -22.48 1.77 8.40
N LEU A 353 -23.13 2.16 7.30
CA LEU A 353 -22.67 3.28 6.48
C LEU A 353 -22.80 4.63 7.18
N GLU A 354 -23.94 4.86 7.84
CA GLU A 354 -24.32 6.17 8.41
C GLU A 354 -23.86 6.33 9.86
N SER A 355 -23.93 5.26 10.65
CA SER A 355 -23.70 5.25 12.10
C SER A 355 -22.47 4.47 12.53
N GLY A 356 -21.84 3.73 11.62
CA GLY A 356 -20.62 2.97 11.89
C GLY A 356 -19.44 3.89 12.18
N LYS A 357 -18.65 3.54 13.20
CA LYS A 357 -17.45 4.29 13.59
C LYS A 357 -16.20 3.68 12.97
N THR A 358 -15.20 4.50 12.70
CA THR A 358 -13.86 4.08 12.24
C THR A 358 -13.17 3.13 13.23
N ALA A 359 -13.47 3.26 14.53
CA ALA A 359 -12.97 2.33 15.55
C ALA A 359 -13.55 0.91 15.38
N ASP A 360 -14.81 0.79 14.96
CA ASP A 360 -15.46 -0.49 14.70
C ASP A 360 -14.93 -1.09 13.40
N ASP A 361 -14.65 -0.26 12.38
CA ASP A 361 -13.97 -0.67 11.15
C ASP A 361 -12.60 -1.28 11.46
N TYR A 362 -11.78 -0.60 12.27
CA TYR A 362 -10.47 -1.12 12.71
C TYR A 362 -10.58 -2.43 13.50
N ALA A 363 -11.51 -2.51 14.46
CA ALA A 363 -11.69 -3.69 15.29
C ALA A 363 -12.05 -4.91 14.46
N TRP A 364 -12.99 -4.78 13.52
CA TRP A 364 -13.40 -5.86 12.63
C TRP A 364 -12.24 -6.35 11.76
N LEU A 365 -11.47 -5.43 11.15
CA LEU A 365 -10.31 -5.76 10.32
C LEU A 365 -9.23 -6.50 11.11
N ALA A 366 -8.94 -6.03 12.32
CA ALA A 366 -7.97 -6.66 13.20
C ALA A 366 -8.43 -8.06 13.63
N GLU A 367 -9.71 -8.24 13.94
CA GLU A 367 -10.29 -9.55 14.28
C GLU A 367 -10.21 -10.53 13.10
N ARG A 368 -10.47 -10.08 11.87
CA ARG A 368 -10.30 -10.90 10.66
C ARG A 368 -8.87 -11.39 10.52
N ILE A 369 -7.90 -10.48 10.59
CA ILE A 369 -6.46 -10.83 10.46
C ILE A 369 -6.01 -11.79 11.56
N HIS A 370 -6.40 -11.56 12.81
CA HIS A 370 -6.10 -12.50 13.92
C HIS A 370 -6.78 -13.85 13.72
N ALA A 371 -7.98 -13.89 13.15
CA ALA A 371 -8.68 -15.13 12.85
C ALA A 371 -8.05 -15.92 11.68
N ASP A 372 -7.23 -15.29 10.84
CA ASP A 372 -6.33 -15.97 9.90
C ASP A 372 -5.03 -16.44 10.56
N GLY A 373 -4.84 -16.15 11.86
CA GLY A 373 -3.68 -16.60 12.64
C GLY A 373 -2.47 -15.67 12.57
N HIS A 374 -2.62 -14.46 12.03
CA HIS A 374 -1.52 -13.51 11.88
C HIS A 374 -1.47 -12.47 13.00
N ASP A 375 -0.26 -12.04 13.33
CA ASP A 375 -0.03 -10.92 14.25
C ASP A 375 -0.01 -9.59 13.52
N ILE A 376 -0.50 -8.55 14.18
CA ILE A 376 -0.46 -7.17 13.71
C ILE A 376 0.60 -6.38 14.49
N TYR A 377 1.50 -5.73 13.78
CA TYR A 377 2.56 -4.88 14.32
C TYR A 377 2.34 -3.44 13.85
N VAL A 378 2.27 -2.48 14.76
CA VAL A 378 1.97 -1.08 14.41
C VAL A 378 3.11 -0.15 14.85
N ALA A 379 3.61 0.64 13.91
CA ALA A 379 4.40 1.84 14.20
C ALA A 379 3.53 3.09 13.95
N GLU A 380 3.61 4.05 14.87
CA GLU A 380 2.80 5.28 14.83
C GLU A 380 3.68 6.51 14.70
N PHE A 381 3.18 7.48 13.96
CA PHE A 381 3.87 8.72 13.62
C PHE A 381 2.90 9.90 13.75
N ASP A 382 3.21 10.85 14.64
CA ASP A 382 2.41 12.05 14.88
C ASP A 382 3.23 13.35 14.79
N HIS A 383 4.54 13.23 14.56
CA HIS A 383 5.51 14.33 14.54
C HIS A 383 5.22 15.41 13.47
N LEU A 384 4.42 15.09 12.45
CA LEU A 384 3.99 16.03 11.42
C LEU A 384 2.64 16.71 11.73
N GLY A 385 2.03 16.43 12.89
CA GLY A 385 0.75 17.00 13.31
C GLY A 385 -0.46 16.42 12.58
N VAL A 386 -0.27 15.34 11.83
CA VAL A 386 -1.31 14.46 11.27
C VAL A 386 -0.94 13.07 11.75
N TYR A 387 -1.92 12.30 12.21
CA TYR A 387 -1.66 10.92 12.59
C TYR A 387 -1.37 10.10 11.33
N ALA A 388 -0.27 9.36 11.37
CA ALA A 388 0.07 8.34 10.40
C ALA A 388 0.52 7.07 11.11
N CYS A 389 0.40 5.94 10.42
CA CYS A 389 0.92 4.67 10.88
C CYS A 389 1.49 3.85 9.73
N ARG A 390 2.31 2.87 10.09
CA ARG A 390 2.69 1.77 9.22
C ARG A 390 2.39 0.47 9.96
N ILE A 391 1.64 -0.41 9.33
CA ILE A 391 1.23 -1.69 9.89
C ILE A 391 1.91 -2.80 9.11
N LEU A 392 2.51 -3.75 9.84
CA LEU A 392 3.07 -4.98 9.28
C LEU A 392 2.26 -6.15 9.83
N VAL A 393 1.91 -7.07 8.94
CA VAL A 393 1.25 -8.35 9.22
C VAL A 393 2.07 -9.42 8.52
N PRO A 394 3.06 -10.02 9.21
CA PRO A 394 3.93 -11.01 8.59
C PRO A 394 3.17 -12.25 8.10
N GLY A 395 3.46 -12.65 6.86
CA GLY A 395 2.76 -13.70 6.12
C GLY A 395 1.48 -13.24 5.39
N MET A 396 1.23 -11.94 5.31
CA MET A 396 0.03 -11.37 4.69
C MET A 396 0.29 -10.03 3.98
N SER A 397 1.15 -9.18 4.53
CA SER A 397 1.38 -7.81 4.05
C SER A 397 2.68 -7.61 3.27
N GLU A 398 3.52 -8.63 3.18
CA GLU A 398 4.65 -8.67 2.26
C GLU A 398 4.16 -8.50 0.82
N ILE A 399 4.88 -7.67 0.06
CA ILE A 399 4.71 -7.53 -1.39
C ILE A 399 5.72 -8.42 -2.12
N TYR A 400 6.95 -8.46 -1.60
CA TYR A 400 8.05 -9.21 -2.17
C TYR A 400 8.31 -10.50 -1.38
N PRO A 401 8.78 -11.57 -2.02
CA PRO A 401 9.12 -12.81 -1.34
C PRO A 401 10.29 -12.61 -0.38
N ILE A 402 10.34 -13.42 0.67
CA ILE A 402 11.39 -13.35 1.70
C ILE A 402 12.79 -13.54 1.09
N ASP A 403 12.91 -14.38 0.07
CA ASP A 403 14.15 -14.70 -0.63
C ASP A 403 14.79 -13.45 -1.27
N ASP A 404 14.04 -12.38 -1.53
CA ASP A 404 14.59 -11.10 -2.01
C ASP A 404 15.55 -10.46 -1.01
N LEU A 405 15.46 -10.80 0.29
CA LEU A 405 16.47 -10.38 1.26
C LEU A 405 17.85 -10.94 0.92
N GLU A 406 17.95 -12.09 0.28
CA GLU A 406 19.21 -12.69 -0.18
C GLU A 406 19.53 -12.27 -1.62
N TRP A 407 18.57 -12.40 -2.54
CA TRP A 407 18.85 -12.34 -3.98
C TRP A 407 18.67 -10.96 -4.59
N GLU A 408 17.72 -10.16 -4.11
CA GLU A 408 17.32 -8.87 -4.71
C GLU A 408 17.38 -7.71 -3.70
N ASN A 409 18.23 -7.82 -2.68
CA ASN A 409 18.27 -6.85 -1.59
C ASN A 409 18.76 -5.48 -2.07
N ASN A 410 17.98 -4.44 -1.78
CA ASN A 410 18.29 -3.06 -2.17
C ASN A 410 19.60 -2.51 -1.56
N SER A 411 20.13 -3.14 -0.51
CA SER A 411 21.37 -2.74 0.16
C SER A 411 22.62 -3.41 -0.42
N ASN A 412 22.49 -4.40 -1.31
CA ASN A 412 23.63 -5.16 -1.87
C ASN A 412 24.69 -4.25 -2.52
N GLY A 413 24.26 -3.12 -3.10
CA GLY A 413 25.17 -2.13 -3.69
C GLY A 413 25.95 -1.28 -2.68
N ASN A 414 25.72 -1.41 -1.38
CA ASN A 414 26.41 -0.62 -0.35
C ASN A 414 27.93 -0.78 -0.41
N VAL A 415 28.40 -2.03 -0.54
CA VAL A 415 29.82 -2.40 -0.48
C VAL A 415 30.65 -1.80 -1.62
N VAL A 416 30.05 -1.61 -2.79
CA VAL A 416 30.74 -1.05 -3.98
C VAL A 416 30.52 0.45 -4.16
N ARG A 417 29.59 1.06 -3.41
CA ARG A 417 29.18 2.46 -3.62
C ARG A 417 30.35 3.42 -3.57
N ALA A 418 31.20 3.28 -2.55
CA ALA A 418 32.27 4.21 -2.29
C ALA A 418 33.34 4.20 -3.40
N ASP A 419 33.61 3.01 -3.96
CA ASP A 419 34.57 2.82 -5.04
C ASP A 419 34.00 3.29 -6.39
N ILE A 420 32.73 2.97 -6.69
CA ILE A 420 32.07 3.42 -7.91
C ILE A 420 32.01 4.95 -7.98
N LEU A 421 31.68 5.63 -6.86
CA LEU A 421 31.62 7.10 -6.81
C LEU A 421 32.99 7.77 -6.93
N ARG A 422 34.07 7.05 -6.60
CA ARG A 422 35.46 7.52 -6.64
C ARG A 422 36.30 6.74 -7.64
N LEU A 423 35.69 6.27 -8.73
CA LEU A 423 36.34 5.41 -9.72
C LEU A 423 37.67 6.00 -10.25
N ALA A 424 37.75 7.33 -10.37
CA ALA A 424 38.96 8.03 -10.83
C ALA A 424 40.10 8.07 -9.79
N GLU A 425 39.82 7.75 -8.54
CA GLU A 425 40.77 7.72 -7.42
C GLU A 425 41.23 6.30 -7.10
N LEU A 426 40.59 5.29 -7.69
CA LEU A 426 41.02 3.90 -7.56
C LEU A 426 42.37 3.70 -8.26
N ASN A 427 43.21 2.87 -7.67
CA ASN A 427 44.42 2.40 -8.31
C ASN A 427 44.23 0.94 -8.76
N ASP A 428 45.27 0.32 -9.34
CA ASP A 428 45.18 -1.05 -9.87
C ASP A 428 45.12 -2.13 -8.77
N GLU A 429 45.28 -1.75 -7.49
CA GLU A 429 45.01 -2.56 -6.28
C GLU A 429 43.65 -2.19 -5.68
#